data_AF-A0A7W1KB19-F1
#
_entry.id   AF-A0A7W1KB19-F1
#
_cell.length_a   1.000
_cell.length_b   1.000
_cell.length_c   1.000
_cell.angle_alpha   90.00
_cell.angle_beta   90.00
_cell.angle_gamma   90.00
#
_symmetry.space_group_name_H-M   'P 1'
#
loop_
_entity.id
_entity.type
_entity.pdbx_description
1 polymer ?
#
loop_
_entity_poly.entity_id
_entity_poly.type
_entity_poly.pdbx_seq_one_letter_code
_entity_poly.pdbx_strand_id
1 'polypeptide(L)'
;MADVVINEYTDPGCPWAYSAEPFRLRLKWLYGDALGWRRRMVVLAEDPQEYVDKGYTPEKLSGGLAKIAREHGMPIDTALRPRMAATAPACRAVVGARLRAP
;
A
#
# COMPACT_ATOMS: atom_id res chain seq x y z
N MET A 1 -27.03 0.00 5.38
CA MET A 1 -26.03 1.06 5.66
C MET A 1 -25.04 0.44 6.63
N ALA A 2 -23.74 0.59 6.42
CA ALA A 2 -22.77 -0.05 7.31
C ALA A 2 -22.87 0.54 8.73
N ASP A 3 -22.82 -0.32 9.74
CA ASP A 3 -22.89 0.06 11.16
C ASP A 3 -21.59 0.73 11.61
N VAL A 4 -20.46 0.26 11.06
CA VAL A 4 -19.13 0.83 11.29
C VAL A 4 -18.46 1.14 9.96
N VAL A 5 -17.82 2.31 9.85
CA VAL A 5 -17.01 2.67 8.67
C VAL A 5 -15.56 2.87 9.07
N ILE A 6 -14.68 2.00 8.55
CA ILE A 6 -13.24 2.09 8.76
C ILE A 6 -12.63 3.08 7.77
N ASN A 7 -11.88 4.05 8.28
CA ASN A 7 -11.00 4.89 7.46
C ASN A 7 -9.61 4.26 7.43
N GLU A 8 -9.24 3.70 6.29
CA GLU A 8 -7.92 3.09 6.07
C GLU A 8 -7.03 4.08 5.32
N TYR A 9 -5.97 4.52 5.98
CA TYR A 9 -4.89 5.28 5.38
C TYR A 9 -3.87 4.29 4.81
N THR A 10 -3.71 4.30 3.49
CA THR A 10 -2.90 3.30 2.79
C THR A 10 -2.23 3.91 1.56
N ASP A 11 -1.25 3.20 1.03
CA ASP A 11 -0.50 3.58 -0.15
C ASP A 11 -0.14 2.30 -0.93
N PRO A 12 -0.35 2.25 -2.27
CA PRO A 12 -0.03 1.07 -3.07
C PRO A 12 1.45 0.66 -3.06
N GLY A 13 2.36 1.60 -2.78
CA GLY A 13 3.78 1.35 -2.60
C GLY A 13 4.19 0.94 -1.19
N CYS A 14 3.26 0.89 -0.22
CA CYS A 14 3.56 0.50 1.15
C CYS A 14 3.54 -1.03 1.31
N PRO A 15 4.69 -1.69 1.56
CA PRO A 15 4.74 -3.14 1.70
C PRO A 15 4.05 -3.64 2.98
N TRP A 16 4.01 -2.83 4.05
CA TRP A 16 3.24 -3.17 5.26
C TRP A 16 1.74 -3.14 5.02
N ALA A 17 1.25 -2.16 4.25
CA ALA A 17 -0.17 -2.10 3.93
C ALA A 17 -0.60 -3.27 3.04
N TYR A 18 0.24 -3.68 2.09
CA TYR A 18 0.01 -4.90 1.31
C TYR A 18 -0.07 -6.13 2.22
N SER A 19 0.85 -6.25 3.18
CA SER A 19 0.84 -7.32 4.18
C SER A 19 -0.35 -7.29 5.14
N ALA A 20 -1.07 -6.18 5.21
CA ALA A 20 -2.28 -6.06 6.02
C ALA A 20 -3.56 -6.53 5.29
N GLU A 21 -3.53 -6.70 3.96
CA GLU A 21 -4.71 -7.07 3.16
C GLU A 21 -5.39 -8.38 3.63
N PRO A 22 -4.69 -9.45 4.05
CA PRO A 22 -5.35 -10.65 4.58
C PRO A 22 -6.25 -10.35 5.79
N PHE A 23 -5.82 -9.46 6.70
CA PHE A 23 -6.62 -9.03 7.84
C PHE A 23 -7.84 -8.23 7.39
N ARG A 24 -7.66 -7.32 6.41
CA ARG A 24 -8.78 -6.57 5.83
C ARG A 24 -9.81 -7.49 5.19
N LEU A 25 -9.37 -8.46 4.40
CA LEU A 25 -10.26 -9.43 3.74
C LEU A 25 -10.98 -10.31 4.77
N ARG A 26 -10.30 -10.72 5.84
CA ARG A 26 -10.91 -11.47 6.93
C ARG A 26 -12.00 -10.65 7.64
N LEU A 27 -11.75 -9.36 7.93
CA LEU A 27 -12.76 -8.48 8.51
C LEU A 27 -13.97 -8.32 7.59
N LYS A 28 -13.73 -8.12 6.28
CA LYS A 28 -14.81 -8.04 5.29
C LYS A 28 -15.63 -9.33 5.23
N TRP A 29 -14.98 -10.50 5.33
CA TRP A 29 -15.68 -11.78 5.34
C TRP A 29 -16.50 -11.99 6.62
N LEU A 30 -15.95 -11.66 7.79
CA LEU A 30 -16.62 -11.86 9.09
C LEU A 30 -17.83 -10.95 9.29
N TYR A 31 -17.73 -9.69 8.87
CA TYR A 31 -18.74 -8.66 9.18
C TYR A 31 -19.61 -8.28 7.99
N GLY A 32 -19.27 -8.71 6.77
CA GLY A 32 -20.06 -8.46 5.57
C GLY A 32 -20.42 -6.98 5.42
N ASP A 33 -21.71 -6.72 5.19
CA ASP A 33 -22.23 -5.37 4.93
C ASP A 33 -22.36 -4.50 6.20
N ALA A 34 -22.16 -5.07 7.39
CA ALA A 34 -22.11 -4.28 8.63
C ALA A 34 -20.86 -3.39 8.70
N LEU A 35 -19.85 -3.67 7.88
CA LEU A 35 -18.58 -2.96 7.86
C LEU A 35 -18.31 -2.29 6.51
N GLY A 36 -18.25 -0.96 6.54
CA GLY A 36 -17.89 -0.12 5.39
C GLY A 36 -16.41 0.25 5.41
N TRP A 37 -15.84 0.50 4.23
CA TRP A 37 -14.41 0.84 4.10
C TRP A 37 -14.20 2.12 3.29
N ARG A 38 -13.44 3.06 3.84
CA ARG A 38 -13.02 4.30 3.17
C ARG A 38 -11.51 4.36 3.09
N ARG A 39 -10.97 4.07 1.90
CA ARG A 39 -9.54 4.15 1.62
C ARG A 39 -9.11 5.59 1.32
N ARG A 40 -8.07 6.04 2.02
CA ARG A 40 -7.39 7.34 1.84
C ARG A 40 -5.97 7.06 1.37
N MET A 41 -5.65 7.53 0.16
CA MET A 41 -4.29 7.42 -0.38
C MET A 41 -3.43 8.49 0.28
N VAL A 42 -2.41 8.08 1.03
CA VAL A 42 -1.56 9.02 1.79
C VAL A 42 -0.41 9.60 1.00
N VAL A 43 -0.02 8.96 -0.11
CA VAL A 43 1.13 9.35 -0.93
C VAL A 43 2.41 9.41 -0.09
N LEU A 44 3.09 8.27 0.05
CA LEU A 44 4.36 8.19 0.78
C LEU A 44 5.48 9.05 0.17
N ALA A 45 5.47 9.25 -1.15
CA ALA A 45 6.36 10.17 -1.86
C ALA A 45 5.68 10.69 -3.14
N GLU A 46 5.70 12.01 -3.35
CA GLU A 46 5.28 12.64 -4.60
C GLU A 46 6.38 12.55 -5.67
N ASP A 47 7.65 12.67 -5.24
CA ASP A 47 8.82 12.58 -6.12
C ASP A 47 9.82 11.50 -5.66
N PRO A 48 10.47 10.74 -6.59
CA PRO A 48 11.49 9.77 -6.21
C PRO A 48 12.64 10.36 -5.37
N GLN A 49 12.98 11.63 -5.57
CA GLN A 49 14.05 12.34 -4.86
C GLN A 49 13.76 12.44 -3.37
N GLU A 50 12.49 12.52 -2.94
CA GLU A 50 12.15 12.54 -1.51
C GLU A 50 12.65 11.29 -0.77
N TYR A 51 12.62 10.14 -1.43
CA TYR A 51 13.18 8.91 -0.85
C TYR A 51 14.70 8.97 -0.81
N VAL A 52 15.34 9.47 -1.87
CA VAL A 52 16.80 9.63 -1.94
C VAL A 52 17.28 10.59 -0.84
N ASP A 53 16.60 11.71 -0.63
CA ASP A 53 16.89 12.70 0.41
C ASP A 53 16.72 12.12 1.82
N LYS A 54 15.76 11.20 1.98
CA LYS A 54 15.58 10.39 3.21
C LYS A 54 16.61 9.27 3.36
N GLY A 55 17.57 9.16 2.44
CA GLY A 55 18.67 8.19 2.46
C GLY A 55 18.28 6.79 1.99
N TYR A 56 17.16 6.63 1.28
CA TYR A 56 16.83 5.38 0.61
C TYR A 56 17.67 5.20 -0.65
N THR A 57 18.05 3.95 -0.90
CA THR A 57 18.66 3.50 -2.15
C THR A 57 17.90 2.27 -2.64
N PRO A 58 18.00 1.91 -3.94
CA PRO A 58 17.35 0.69 -4.44
C PRO A 58 17.76 -0.57 -3.67
N GLU A 59 19.01 -0.66 -3.20
CA GLU A 59 19.52 -1.78 -2.40
C GLU A 59 18.86 -1.84 -1.03
N LYS A 60 18.76 -0.68 -0.34
CA LYS A 60 18.05 -0.60 0.95
C LYS A 60 16.58 -0.96 0.80
N LEU A 61 15.94 -0.48 -0.26
CA LEU A 61 14.54 -0.80 -0.54
C LEU A 61 14.37 -2.31 -0.80
N SER A 62 15.15 -2.90 -1.69
CA SER A 62 15.12 -4.34 -2.01
C SER A 62 15.35 -5.20 -0.76
N GLY A 63 16.37 -4.88 0.05
CA GLY A 63 16.63 -5.58 1.32
C GLY A 63 15.47 -5.46 2.33
N GLY A 64 14.86 -4.27 2.43
CA GLY A 64 13.66 -4.05 3.24
C GLY A 64 12.47 -4.87 2.77
N LEU A 65 12.19 -4.88 1.46
CA LEU A 65 11.13 -5.69 0.86
C LEU A 65 11.35 -7.18 1.09
N ALA A 66 12.59 -7.67 0.97
CA ALA A 66 12.93 -9.07 1.24
C ALA A 66 12.69 -9.47 2.70
N LYS A 67 13.04 -8.59 3.65
CA LYS A 67 12.73 -8.79 5.06
C LYS A 67 11.22 -8.90 5.30
N ILE A 68 10.44 -7.95 4.78
CA ILE A 68 8.98 -7.90 4.99
C ILE A 68 8.29 -9.10 4.31
N ALA A 69 8.71 -9.48 3.11
CA ALA A 69 8.20 -10.66 2.40
C ALA A 69 8.35 -11.93 3.25
N ARG A 70 9.54 -12.13 3.83
CA ARG A 70 9.83 -13.27 4.71
C ARG A 70 9.02 -13.23 6.01
N GLU A 71 8.90 -12.06 6.64
CA GLU A 71 8.21 -11.90 7.93
C GLU A 71 6.69 -12.07 7.82
N HIS A 72 6.10 -11.63 6.71
CA HIS A 72 4.65 -11.64 6.51
C HIS A 72 4.15 -12.71 5.54
N GLY A 73 5.05 -13.46 4.89
CA GLY A 73 4.69 -14.51 3.92
C GLY A 73 4.02 -13.98 2.65
N MET A 74 4.19 -12.68 2.35
CA MET A 74 3.55 -12.03 1.22
C MET A 74 4.42 -12.12 -0.04
N PRO A 75 3.83 -12.29 -1.24
CA PRO A 75 4.56 -12.44 -2.50
C PRO A 75 5.04 -11.07 -3.02
N ILE A 76 5.93 -10.42 -2.28
CA ILE A 76 6.53 -9.13 -2.64
C ILE A 76 7.73 -9.40 -3.55
N ASP A 77 7.80 -8.72 -4.70
CA ASP A 77 8.97 -8.77 -5.57
C ASP A 77 10.15 -8.01 -4.94
N THR A 78 11.19 -8.77 -4.59
CA THR A 78 12.38 -8.32 -3.89
C THR A 78 13.53 -7.93 -4.83
N ALA A 79 13.36 -8.05 -6.15
CA ALA A 79 14.43 -7.77 -7.10
C ALA A 79 14.90 -6.32 -7.01
N LEU A 80 16.21 -6.12 -7.19
CA LEU A 80 16.80 -4.79 -7.20
C LEU A 80 16.18 -3.95 -8.32
N ARG A 81 15.65 -2.77 -7.98
CA ARG A 81 15.10 -1.83 -8.95
C ARG A 81 16.21 -0.94 -9.53
N PRO A 82 16.12 -0.50 -10.79
CA PRO A 82 17.14 0.36 -11.39
C PRO A 82 17.17 1.78 -10.79
N ARG A 83 16.10 2.20 -10.11
CA ARG A 83 15.97 3.52 -9.48
C ARG A 83 14.89 3.52 -8.40
N MET A 84 14.88 4.57 -7.58
CA MET A 84 13.75 4.87 -6.71
C MET A 84 12.51 5.30 -7.53
N ALA A 85 11.33 5.08 -6.96
CA ALA A 85 10.05 5.47 -7.55
C ALA A 85 9.18 6.16 -6.49
N ALA A 86 8.45 7.19 -6.91
CA ALA A 86 7.39 7.81 -6.14
C ALA A 86 6.14 6.91 -6.08
N THR A 87 5.28 7.14 -5.10
CA THR A 87 4.01 6.40 -4.97
C THR A 87 2.81 7.18 -5.49
N ALA A 88 2.93 8.50 -5.66
CA ALA A 88 1.87 9.36 -6.17
C ALA A 88 1.19 8.86 -7.46
N PRO A 89 1.91 8.39 -8.50
CA PRO A 89 1.25 7.87 -9.70
C PRO A 89 0.32 6.69 -9.42
N ALA A 90 0.74 5.76 -8.55
CA ALA A 90 -0.06 4.61 -8.17
C ALA A 90 -1.27 5.01 -7.31
N CYS A 91 -1.09 5.94 -6.36
CA CYS A 91 -2.19 6.50 -5.58
C CYS A 91 -3.25 7.17 -6.48
N ARG A 92 -2.82 7.97 -7.46
CA ARG A 92 -3.72 8.61 -8.43
C ARG A 92 -4.44 7.58 -9.29
N ALA A 93 -3.78 6.49 -9.68
CA ALA A 93 -4.42 5.40 -10.42
C ALA A 93 -5.55 4.74 -9.60
N VAL A 94 -5.33 4.47 -8.31
CA VAL A 94 -6.37 3.93 -7.41
C VAL A 94 -7.56 4.87 -7.28
N VAL A 95 -7.31 6.17 -7.07
CA VAL A 95 -8.37 7.17 -6.97
C VAL A 95 -9.11 7.32 -8.30
N GLY A 96 -8.39 7.35 -9.42
CA GLY A 96 -8.95 7.43 -10.76
C GLY A 96 -9.86 6.25 -11.07
N ALA A 97 -9.44 5.02 -10.74
CA ALA A 97 -10.26 3.83 -10.89
C ALA A 97 -11.56 3.93 -10.08
N ARG A 98 -11.47 4.34 -8.80
CA ARG A 98 -12.64 4.53 -7.92
C ARG A 98 -13.63 5.57 -8.44
N LEU A 99 -13.15 6.65 -9.06
CA LEU A 99 -14.01 7.69 -9.62
C LEU A 99 -14.77 7.23 -10.88
N ARG A 100 -14.26 6.22 -11.59
CA ARG A 100 -14.86 5.69 -12.83
C ARG A 100 -15.63 4.39 -12.63
N ALA A 101 -15.37 3.67 -11.53
CA ALA A 101 -16.05 2.44 -11.14
C ALA A 101 -16.22 2.41 -9.60
N PRO A 102 -17.22 3.14 -9.06
CA PRO A 102 -17.42 3.34 -7.61
C PRO A 102 -17.91 2.11 -6.86
#